data_AF-A0A950RKX3-F1
#
_entry.id   AF-A0A950RKX3-F1
#
_cell.length_a   1.000
_cell.length_b   1.000
_cell.length_c   1.000
_cell.angle_alpha   90.00
_cell.angle_beta   90.00
_cell.angle_gamma   90.00
#
_symmetry.space_group_name_H-M   'P 1'
#
loop_
_entity.id
_entity.type
_entity.pdbx_description
1 polymer ?
#
loop_
_entity_poly.entity_id
_entity_poly.type
_entity_poly.pdbx_seq_one_letter_code
_entity_poly.pdbx_strand_id
1 'polypeptide(L)'
;MPVITKEQALELLTNEVQKNLAADELLEVYHEVFLDDPSTEEEVYEDSCPLIEPLVDHINSGLEIDEVMDLWGLIFPKHRNVWYDDEAERIHYNEEAEAVSAE
;
A
#
# COMPACT_ATOMS: atom_id res chain seq x y z
N MET A 1 -18.60 0.84 -5.21
CA MET A 1 -17.40 0.05 -4.92
C MET A 1 -16.41 0.29 -6.04
N PRO A 2 -15.28 0.95 -5.78
CA PRO A 2 -14.23 1.08 -6.77
C PRO A 2 -13.61 -0.29 -7.04
N VAL A 3 -13.60 -0.66 -8.31
CA VAL A 3 -12.92 -1.87 -8.80
C VAL A 3 -11.79 -1.38 -9.68
N ILE A 4 -10.58 -1.83 -9.39
CA ILE A 4 -9.36 -1.38 -10.06
C ILE A 4 -8.56 -2.58 -10.56
N THR A 5 -7.75 -2.38 -11.58
CA THR A 5 -6.78 -3.39 -12.00
C THR A 5 -5.56 -3.37 -11.08
N LYS A 6 -4.74 -4.43 -11.15
CA LYS A 6 -3.43 -4.48 -10.48
C LYS A 6 -2.58 -3.24 -10.79
N GLU A 7 -2.51 -2.84 -12.07
CA GLU A 7 -1.74 -1.66 -12.51
C GLU A 7 -2.25 -0.38 -11.83
N GLN A 8 -3.56 -0.19 -11.77
CA GLN A 8 -4.16 0.95 -11.08
C GLN A 8 -3.90 0.92 -9.57
N ALA A 9 -3.84 -0.26 -8.95
CA ALA A 9 -3.49 -0.40 -7.55
C ALA A 9 -2.04 0.03 -7.29
N LEU A 10 -1.10 -0.38 -8.15
CA LEU A 10 0.30 0.05 -8.07
C LEU A 10 0.43 1.57 -8.21
N GLU A 11 -0.33 2.18 -9.13
CA GLU A 11 -0.38 3.64 -9.28
C GLU A 11 -0.91 4.34 -8.03
N LEU A 12 -1.95 3.80 -7.40
CA LEU A 12 -2.51 4.35 -6.16
C LEU A 12 -1.52 4.23 -4.99
N LEU A 13 -0.90 3.06 -4.79
CA LEU A 13 0.13 2.85 -3.76
C LEU A 13 1.29 3.83 -3.96
N THR A 14 1.77 3.93 -5.20
CA THR A 14 2.85 4.86 -5.57
C THR A 14 2.48 6.32 -5.29
N ASN A 15 1.22 6.72 -5.52
CA ASN A 15 0.76 8.08 -5.26
C ASN A 15 0.65 8.37 -3.76
N GLU A 16 0.13 7.41 -3.00
CA GLU A 16 -0.07 7.55 -1.55
C GLU A 16 1.28 7.67 -0.82
N VAL A 17 2.24 6.82 -1.19
CA VAL A 17 3.62 6.87 -0.67
C VAL A 17 4.28 8.22 -0.96
N GLN A 18 4.07 8.79 -2.15
CA GLN A 18 4.72 10.05 -2.53
C GLN A 18 4.06 11.31 -1.93
N LYS A 19 2.76 11.27 -1.62
CA LYS A 19 1.98 12.51 -1.40
C LYS A 19 1.20 12.56 -0.10
N ASN A 20 0.83 11.42 0.47
CA ASN A 20 -0.14 11.38 1.56
C ASN A 20 0.40 10.73 2.83
N LEU A 21 1.37 9.81 2.75
CA LEU A 21 1.97 9.22 3.95
C LEU A 21 2.83 10.25 4.70
N ALA A 22 2.67 10.28 6.02
CA ALA A 22 3.58 11.02 6.90
C ALA A 22 4.93 10.30 7.01
N ALA A 23 5.98 11.02 7.45
CA ALA A 23 7.31 10.46 7.66
C ALA A 23 7.32 9.22 8.58
N ASP A 24 6.48 9.24 9.63
CA ASP A 24 6.32 8.13 10.58
C ASP A 24 5.71 6.89 9.90
N GLU A 25 4.61 7.08 9.15
CA GLU A 25 3.96 6.00 8.40
C GLU A 25 4.85 5.45 7.27
N LEU A 26 5.62 6.32 6.60
CA LEU A 26 6.60 5.91 5.60
C LEU A 26 7.68 5.02 6.20
N LEU A 27 8.16 5.34 7.40
CA LEU A 27 9.16 4.54 8.09
C LEU A 27 8.60 3.19 8.53
N GLU A 28 7.36 3.15 9.04
CA GLU A 28 6.68 1.89 9.36
C GLU A 28 6.56 0.98 8.13
N VAL A 29 6.04 1.52 7.01
CA VAL A 29 5.93 0.76 5.75
C VAL A 29 7.31 0.33 5.25
N TYR A 30 8.31 1.21 5.30
CA TYR A 30 9.66 0.91 4.86
C TYR A 30 10.29 -0.23 5.67
N HIS A 31 10.14 -0.25 7.00
CA HIS A 31 10.65 -1.34 7.84
C HIS A 31 9.94 -2.67 7.58
N GLU A 32 8.66 -2.63 7.19
CA GLU A 32 7.92 -3.84 6.87
C GLU A 32 8.36 -4.46 5.54
N VAL A 33 8.64 -3.61 4.53
CA VAL A 33 9.13 -4.06 3.22
C VAL A 33 10.63 -4.39 3.24
N PHE A 34 11.43 -3.57 3.91
CA PHE A 34 12.88 -3.63 3.95
C PHE A 34 13.38 -3.96 5.36
N LEU A 35 13.16 -5.20 5.78
CA LEU A 35 13.61 -5.71 7.09
C LEU A 35 15.14 -5.65 7.28
N ASP A 36 15.91 -5.60 6.19
CA ASP A 36 17.39 -5.61 6.21
C ASP A 36 18.01 -4.20 6.23
N ASP A 37 17.20 -3.15 6.05
CA ASP A 37 17.69 -1.76 5.97
C ASP A 37 17.12 -0.92 7.13
N PRO A 38 17.88 -0.76 8.24
CA PRO A 38 17.41 -0.02 9.41
C PRO A 38 17.57 1.48 9.19
N SER A 39 16.66 2.10 8.44
CA SER A 39 16.53 3.56 8.39
C SER A 39 16.03 4.10 9.74
N THR A 40 16.61 5.20 10.24
CA THR A 40 16.25 5.77 11.55
C THR A 40 15.24 6.92 11.45
N GLU A 41 14.36 7.07 12.44
CA GLU A 41 13.33 8.14 12.49
C GLU A 41 13.92 9.55 12.31
N GLU A 42 15.14 9.78 12.82
CA GLU A 42 15.84 11.07 12.73
C GLU A 42 16.25 11.41 11.29
N GLU A 43 16.69 10.42 10.51
CA GLU A 43 17.07 10.59 9.10
C GLU A 43 15.86 10.91 8.21
N VAL A 44 14.73 10.26 8.48
CA VAL A 44 13.49 10.42 7.71
C VAL A 44 12.79 11.74 7.99
N TYR A 45 12.94 12.26 9.21
CA TYR A 45 12.36 13.54 9.60
C TYR A 45 13.09 14.73 8.97
N GLU A 46 14.39 14.59 8.67
CA GLU A 46 15.16 15.58 7.91
C GLU A 46 14.88 15.49 6.40
N ASP A 47 14.84 14.28 5.84
CA ASP A 47 14.52 14.06 4.43
C ASP A 47 13.86 12.68 4.23
N SER A 48 12.60 12.68 3.80
CA SER A 48 11.84 11.45 3.54
C SER A 48 11.99 10.93 2.11
N CYS A 49 12.68 11.68 1.24
CA CYS A 49 12.95 11.26 -0.14
C CYS A 49 13.69 9.91 -0.25
N PRO A 50 14.72 9.61 0.56
CA PRO A 50 15.43 8.33 0.49
C PRO A 50 14.57 7.11 0.87
N LEU A 51 13.43 7.27 1.55
CA LEU A 51 12.48 6.18 1.78
C LEU A 51 11.46 6.02 0.64
N ILE A 52 11.04 7.14 0.06
CA ILE A 52 10.02 7.16 -0.99
C ILE A 52 10.54 6.49 -2.26
N GLU A 53 11.75 6.82 -2.69
CA GLU A 53 12.34 6.26 -3.92
C GLU A 53 12.40 4.72 -3.93
N PRO A 54 12.97 4.04 -2.91
CA PRO A 54 13.01 2.57 -2.89
C PRO A 54 11.64 1.93 -2.74
N LEU A 55 10.70 2.54 -1.99
CA LEU A 55 9.32 2.04 -1.92
C LEU A 55 8.63 2.12 -3.29
N VAL A 56 8.76 3.25 -3.98
CA VAL A 56 8.19 3.43 -5.32
C VAL A 56 8.83 2.48 -6.33
N ASP A 57 10.15 2.30 -6.27
CA ASP A 57 10.86 1.35 -7.14
C ASP A 57 10.37 -0.08 -6.90
N HIS A 58 10.24 -0.49 -5.63
CA HIS A 58 9.70 -1.80 -5.26
C HIS A 58 8.28 -2.01 -5.79
N ILE A 59 7.39 -1.02 -5.62
CA ILE A 59 6.02 -1.06 -6.15
C ILE A 59 6.02 -1.19 -7.69
N ASN A 60 6.89 -0.46 -8.38
CA ASN A 60 6.97 -0.46 -9.85
C ASN A 60 7.77 -1.65 -10.41
N SER A 61 8.45 -2.44 -9.57
CA SER A 61 9.20 -3.64 -9.97
C SER A 61 8.30 -4.76 -10.49
N GLY A 62 6.99 -4.67 -10.23
CA GLY A 62 5.99 -5.62 -10.70
C GLY A 62 5.55 -6.62 -9.64
N LEU A 63 5.25 -6.13 -8.44
CA LEU A 63 4.78 -6.89 -7.28
C LEU A 63 3.70 -7.92 -7.63
N GLU A 64 3.72 -9.07 -6.97
CA GLU A 64 2.64 -10.06 -7.08
C GLU A 64 1.35 -9.56 -6.43
N ILE A 65 0.21 -10.19 -6.74
CA ILE A 65 -1.08 -9.72 -6.23
C ILE A 65 -1.16 -9.81 -4.70
N ASP A 66 -0.60 -10.86 -4.10
CA ASP A 66 -0.46 -11.00 -2.65
C ASP A 66 0.35 -9.85 -2.04
N GLU A 67 1.49 -9.49 -2.65
CA GLU A 67 2.32 -8.36 -2.19
C GLU A 67 1.57 -7.02 -2.30
N VAL A 68 0.83 -6.82 -3.40
CA VAL A 68 -0.02 -5.63 -3.56
C VAL A 68 -1.08 -5.57 -2.48
N MET A 69 -1.72 -6.69 -2.14
CA MET A 69 -2.74 -6.76 -1.10
C MET A 69 -2.17 -6.52 0.30
N ASP A 70 -0.99 -7.06 0.59
CA ASP A 70 -0.29 -6.87 1.86
C ASP A 70 0.07 -5.39 2.06
N LEU A 71 0.76 -4.79 1.09
CA LEU A 71 1.09 -3.36 1.09
C LEU A 71 -0.15 -2.46 1.14
N TRP A 72 -1.24 -2.87 0.50
CA TRP A 72 -2.50 -2.12 0.55
C TRP A 72 -3.04 -2.00 1.97
N GLY A 73 -2.94 -3.07 2.76
CA GLY A 73 -3.35 -3.06 4.17
C GLY A 73 -2.54 -2.11 5.03
N LEU A 74 -1.26 -1.94 4.70
CA LEU A 74 -0.32 -1.06 5.40
C LEU A 74 -0.49 0.40 5.01
N ILE A 75 -0.51 0.68 3.71
CA ILE A 75 -0.57 2.04 3.16
C ILE A 75 -1.98 2.64 3.29
N PHE A 76 -3.02 1.81 3.18
CA PHE A 76 -4.41 2.24 3.30
C PHE A 76 -5.10 1.58 4.50
N PRO A 77 -4.74 1.93 5.75
CA PRO A 77 -5.34 1.32 6.95
C PRO A 77 -6.84 1.62 7.07
N LYS A 78 -7.35 2.63 6.35
CA LYS A 78 -8.79 2.96 6.26
C LYS A 78 -9.54 2.15 5.19
N HIS A 79 -8.82 1.54 4.25
CA HIS A 79 -9.39 0.76 3.14
C HIS A 79 -8.99 -0.72 3.22
N ARG A 80 -9.04 -1.29 4.44
CA ARG A 80 -8.68 -2.70 4.73
C ARG A 80 -9.59 -3.74 4.07
N ASN A 81 -10.81 -3.36 3.68
CA ASN A 81 -11.69 -4.29 2.98
C ASN A 81 -11.26 -4.36 1.52
N VAL A 82 -10.17 -5.09 1.27
CA VAL A 82 -9.56 -5.31 -0.04
C VAL A 82 -9.57 -6.81 -0.34
N TRP A 83 -10.00 -7.18 -1.54
CA TRP A 83 -9.95 -8.56 -2.02
C TRP A 83 -9.69 -8.60 -3.52
N TYR A 84 -9.06 -9.67 -3.97
CA TYR A 84 -8.76 -9.89 -5.38
C TYR A 84 -9.74 -10.89 -5.99
N ASP A 85 -10.32 -10.51 -7.12
CA ASP A 85 -11.14 -11.35 -7.97
C ASP A 85 -10.25 -12.01 -9.03
N ASP A 86 -9.97 -13.31 -8.86
CA ASP A 86 -9.12 -14.08 -9.77
C ASP A 86 -9.79 -14.29 -11.14
N GLU A 87 -11.13 -14.34 -11.19
CA GLU A 87 -11.87 -14.54 -12.45
C GLU A 87 -11.85 -13.31 -13.36
N ALA A 88 -11.93 -12.11 -12.77
CA ALA A 88 -11.98 -10.84 -13.45
C ALA A 88 -10.64 -10.09 -13.44
N GLU A 89 -9.63 -10.65 -12.77
CA GLU A 89 -8.29 -10.08 -12.56
C GLU A 89 -8.32 -8.66 -11.99
N ARG A 90 -9.14 -8.45 -10.94
CA ARG A 90 -9.47 -7.13 -10.41
C ARG A 90 -9.40 -7.06 -8.89
N ILE A 91 -8.95 -5.93 -8.38
CA ILE A 91 -8.92 -5.62 -6.96
C ILE A 91 -10.15 -4.80 -6.60
N HIS A 92 -10.86 -5.29 -5.61
CA HIS A 92 -12.00 -4.66 -5.00
C HIS A 92 -11.55 -4.06 -3.67
N TYR A 93 -11.81 -2.77 -3.44
CA TYR A 93 -11.48 -2.13 -2.17
C TYR A 93 -12.57 -1.17 -1.70
N ASN A 94 -12.64 -0.95 -0.38
CA ASN A 94 -13.60 -0.04 0.23
C ASN A 94 -15.05 -0.36 -0.19
N GLU A 95 -15.35 -1.65 -0.41
CA GLU A 95 -16.72 -2.11 -0.20
C GLU A 95 -17.00 -1.78 1.25
N GLU A 96 -17.88 -0.81 1.51
CA GLU A 96 -18.48 -0.67 2.83
C GLU A 96 -18.85 -2.08 3.29
N ALA A 97 -18.63 -2.39 4.56
CA ALA A 97 -19.05 -3.64 5.18
C ALA A 97 -20.59 -3.73 5.18
N GLU A 98 -21.20 -3.70 4.00
CA GLU A 98 -22.62 -3.85 3.73
C GLU A 98 -22.90 -5.35 3.52
N ALA A 99 -22.51 -6.15 4.51
CA ALA A 99 -22.89 -7.54 4.72
C ALA A 99 -22.29 -7.95 6.08
N VAL A 100 -22.99 -8.32 7.14
CA VAL A 100 -24.38 -8.74 7.32
C VAL A 100 -24.67 -8.62 8.82
N SER A 101 -25.49 -7.65 9.23
CA SER A 101 -26.39 -7.88 10.38
C SER A 101 -27.72 -8.32 9.80
N ALA A 102 -27.71 -9.53 9.24
CA ALA A 102 -28.91 -10.25 8.86
C ALA A 102 -28.79 -11.65 9.45
N GLU A 103 -29.07 -11.76 10.75
CA GLU A 103 -30.10 -12.66 11.33
C GLU A 103 -30.30 -12.36 12.82
#